data_AF-A0A099ZR47-F1
#
_entry.id   AF-A0A099ZR47-F1
#
_cell.length_a   1.000
_cell.length_b   1.000
_cell.length_c   1.000
_cell.angle_alpha   90.00
_cell.angle_beta   90.00
_cell.angle_gamma   90.00
#
_symmetry.space_group_name_H-M   'P 1'
#
loop_
_entity.id
_entity.type
_entity.pdbx_description
1 polymer ?
#
loop_
_entity_poly.entity_id
_entity_poly.type
_entity_poly.pdbx_seq_one_letter_code
_entity_poly.pdbx_strand_id
1 'polypeptide(L)' 'EHWILDCVKDFTSREVKPEEITCAEHCLQKYLKMTQRISMRFQEYHIQQNEALAAKAGLLSQPR' A
#
# COMPACT_ATOMS: atom_id res chain seq x y z
N GLU A 1 5.41 -12.46 -4.41
CA GLU A 1 6.30 -13.03 -5.46
C GLU A 1 7.42 -12.09 -5.89
N HIS A 2 7.19 -10.76 -6.00
CA HIS A 2 8.24 -9.82 -6.44
C HIS A 2 9.51 -9.74 -5.56
N TRP A 3 9.39 -9.90 -4.24
CA TRP A 3 10.51 -9.66 -3.32
C TRP A 3 11.70 -10.62 -3.49
N ILE A 4 11.49 -11.82 -4.06
CA ILE A 4 12.58 -12.78 -4.32
C ILE A 4 13.55 -12.19 -5.35
N LEU A 5 13.03 -11.55 -6.41
CA LEU A 5 13.83 -10.93 -7.47
C LEU A 5 14.57 -9.68 -6.97
N ASP A 6 13.99 -8.97 -6.01
CA ASP A 6 14.58 -7.74 -5.48
C ASP A 6 15.67 -7.99 -4.43
N CYS A 7 15.58 -9.09 -3.67
CA CYS A 7 16.43 -9.36 -2.52
C CYS A 7 17.40 -10.53 -2.66
N VAL A 8 17.06 -11.59 -3.42
CA VAL A 8 17.94 -12.77 -3.59
C VAL A 8 18.78 -12.59 -4.84
N LYS A 9 20.05 -12.24 -4.64
CA LYS A 9 20.98 -11.85 -5.69
C LYS A 9 22.30 -12.62 -5.64
N ASP A 10 22.57 -13.31 -4.54
CA ASP A 10 23.77 -14.10 -4.36
C ASP A 10 23.48 -15.60 -4.48
N PHE A 11 24.04 -16.21 -5.53
CA PHE A 11 23.88 -17.64 -5.82
C PHE A 11 25.18 -18.43 -5.64
N THR A 12 26.12 -17.91 -4.84
CA THR A 12 27.39 -18.59 -4.54
C THR A 12 27.25 -19.66 -3.46
N SER A 13 26.20 -19.60 -2.64
CA SER A 13 25.84 -20.58 -1.63
C SER A 13 24.42 -21.12 -1.84
N ARG A 14 24.16 -22.32 -1.32
CA ARG A 14 22.79 -22.87 -1.23
C ARG A 14 21.98 -22.28 -0.08
N GLU A 15 22.65 -21.55 0.80
CA GLU A 15 22.05 -20.84 1.94
C GLU A 15 21.80 -19.38 1.58
N VAL A 16 20.66 -18.85 2.05
CA VAL A 16 20.30 -17.44 1.89
C VAL A 16 21.14 -16.61 2.86
N LYS A 17 21.79 -15.57 2.36
CA LYS A 17 22.64 -14.73 3.20
C LYS A 17 21.81 -13.91 4.19
N PRO A 18 22.32 -13.61 5.39
CA PRO A 18 21.59 -12.82 6.38
C PRO A 18 21.13 -11.46 5.83
N GLU A 19 21.92 -10.84 4.94
CA GLU A 19 21.56 -9.59 4.26
C GLU A 19 20.32 -9.73 3.37
N GLU A 20 20.17 -10.85 2.66
CA GLU A 20 19.03 -11.14 1.80
C GLU A 20 17.77 -11.45 2.63
N ILE A 21 17.94 -12.10 3.78
CA ILE A 21 16.86 -12.33 4.76
C ILE A 21 16.34 -10.99 5.29
N THR A 22 17.22 -10.12 5.79
CA THR A 22 16.82 -8.79 6.28
C THR A 22 16.18 -7.94 5.18
N CYS A 23 16.69 -8.02 3.93
CA CYS A 23 16.05 -7.36 2.78
C CYS A 23 14.62 -7.87 2.55
N ALA A 24 14.41 -9.19 2.57
CA ALA A 24 13.11 -9.81 2.36
C ALA A 24 12.10 -9.39 3.45
N GLU A 25 12.52 -9.38 4.71
CA GLU A 25 11.70 -8.92 5.85
C GLU A 25 11.28 -7.46 5.69
N HIS A 26 12.22 -6.57 5.34
CA HIS A 26 11.93 -5.17 5.08
C HIS A 26 11.04 -4.97 3.85
N CYS A 27 11.23 -5.75 2.78
CA CYS A 27 10.36 -5.72 1.60
C CYS A 27 8.93 -6.12 1.95
N LEU A 28 8.74 -7.18 2.75
CA LEU A 28 7.42 -7.59 3.21
C LEU A 28 6.76 -6.49 4.06
N GLN A 29 7.49 -5.96 5.04
CA GLN A 29 7.02 -4.84 5.88
C GLN A 29 6.63 -3.62 5.04
N LYS A 30 7.46 -3.26 4.04
CA LYS A 30 7.21 -2.15 3.13
C LYS A 30 5.96 -2.39 2.28
N TYR A 31 5.82 -3.60 1.72
CA TYR A 31 4.67 -3.96 0.91
C TYR A 31 3.36 -3.88 1.69
N LEU A 32 3.32 -4.40 2.92
CA LEU A 32 2.13 -4.37 3.76
C LEU A 32 1.74 -2.92 4.13
N LYS A 33 2.71 -2.11 4.57
CA LYS A 33 2.48 -0.69 4.90
C LYS A 33 2.04 0.11 3.68
N MET A 34 2.65 -0.14 2.52
CA MET A 34 2.27 0.49 1.27
C MET A 34 0.83 0.12 0.88
N THR A 35 0.48 -1.16 0.92
CA THR A 35 -0.87 -1.64 0.59
C THR A 35 -1.93 -1.02 1.50
N GLN A 36 -1.67 -0.96 2.81
CA GLN A 36 -2.56 -0.31 3.77
C GLN A 36 -2.72 1.19 3.46
N ARG A 37 -1.61 1.89 3.17
CA ARG A 37 -1.66 3.31 2.81
C ARG A 37 -2.44 3.55 1.52
N ILE A 38 -2.24 2.74 0.49
CA ILE A 38 -2.97 2.83 -0.77
C ILE A 38 -4.47 2.63 -0.53
N SER A 39 -4.84 1.60 0.24
CA SER A 39 -6.25 1.34 0.60
C SER A 39 -6.91 2.55 1.28
N MET A 40 -6.22 3.14 2.27
CA MET A 40 -6.70 4.34 2.96
C MET A 40 -6.91 5.52 1.99
N ARG A 41 -5.95 5.79 1.10
CA ARG A 41 -6.08 6.88 0.12
C ARG A 41 -7.21 6.63 -0.89
N PHE A 42 -7.39 5.38 -1.28
CA PHE A 42 -8.47 4.99 -2.19
C PHE A 42 -9.84 5.22 -1.54
N GLN A 43 -10.01 4.84 -0.27
CA GLN A 43 -11.21 5.11 0.51
C GLN A 43 -11.48 6.62 0.65
N GLU A 44 -10.45 7.42 0.97
CA GLU A 44 -10.57 8.88 1.03
C GLU A 44 -11.06 9.47 -0.30
N TYR A 45 -10.51 9.00 -1.42
CA TYR A 45 -10.92 9.47 -2.74
C TYR A 45 -12.39 9.13 -3.04
N HIS A 46 -12.83 7.91 -2.71
CA HIS A 46 -14.23 7.51 -2.86
C HIS A 46 -15.19 8.35 -2.01
N ILE A 47 -14.81 8.69 -0.78
CA ILE A 47 -15.61 9.56 0.09
C ILE A 47 -15.74 10.95 -0.53
N GLN A 48 -14.64 11.56 -0.98
CA GLN A 48 -14.66 12.88 -1.61
C GLN A 48 -15.55 12.92 -2.86
N GLN A 49 -15.51 11.88 -3.70
CA GLN A 49 -16.39 11.77 -4.86
C GLN A 49 -17.86 11.68 -4.44
N ASN A 50 -18.18 10.87 -3.45
CA ASN A 50 -19.55 10.73 -2.94
C ASN A 50 -20.05 12.03 -2.29
N GLU A 51 -19.22 12.73 -1.52
CA GLU A 51 -19.55 14.04 -0.95
C GLU A 51 -19.81 15.09 -2.04
N ALA A 52 -18.98 15.12 -3.09
CA ALA A 52 -19.19 16.02 -4.23
C ALA A 52 -20.49 15.70 -4.98
N LEU A 53 -20.85 14.43 -5.13
CA LEU A 53 -22.12 14.00 -5.70
C LEU A 53 -23.31 14.36 -4.79
N ALA A 54 -23.20 14.15 -3.49
CA ALA A 54 -24.22 14.51 -2.50
C ALA A 54 -24.46 16.03 -2.44
N ALA A 55 -23.39 16.83 -2.56
CA ALA A 55 -23.46 18.29 -2.64
C ALA A 55 -24.20 18.74 -3.91
N LYS A 56 -23.86 18.16 -5.07
CA LYS A 56 -24.54 18.44 -6.34
C LYS A 56 -26.01 18.01 -6.34
N ALA A 57 -26.34 16.93 -5.62
CA ALA A 57 -27.70 16.45 -5.45
C ALA A 57 -28.51 17.23 -4.40
N GLY A 58 -27.93 18.26 -3.75
CA GLY A 58 -28.62 19.07 -2.74
C GLY A 58 -28.93 18.32 -1.43
N LEU A 59 -28.34 17.14 -1.23
CA LEU A 59 -28.55 16.28 -0.05
C LEU A 59 -27.69 16.73 1.15
N LEU A 60 -26.60 17.49 0.90
CA LEU A 60 -25.90 18.23 1.94
C LEU A 60 -26.68 19.51 2.25
N SER A 61 -27.67 19.39 3.14
CA SER A 61 -28.44 20.52 3.66
C SER A 61 -27.48 21.55 4.27
N GLN A 62 -27.50 22.75 3.70
CA GLN A 62 -26.85 23.97 4.16
C GLN A 62 -26.93 24.12 5.69
N PRO A 63 -25.82 24.41 6.40
CA PRO A 63 -25.92 24.76 7.81
C PRO A 63 -26.72 26.06 7.90
N ARG A 64 -27.81 26.04 8.66
CA ARG A 64 -28.49 27.26 9.13
C ARG A 64 -27.76 27.74 10.37
#